data_AF-A0A8S8Z3W8-F1
#
_entry.id   AF-A0A8S8Z3W8-F1
#
_cell.length_a   1.000
_cell.length_b   1.000
_cell.length_c   1.000
_cell.angle_alpha   90.00
_cell.angle_beta   90.00
_cell.angle_gamma   90.00
#
_symmetry.space_group_name_H-M   'P 1'
#
loop_
_entity.id
_entity.type
_entity.pdbx_description
1 polymer ?
#
loop_
_entity_poly.entity_id
_entity_poly.type
_entity_poly.pdbx_seq_one_letter_code
_entity_poly.pdbx_strand_id
1 'polypeptide(L)'
;MSLWATQVWLGLSIAVIGISMHRTGPAFRRHPFGTPVALLGLAVMLIRVEEPPSPESEVVSAAVDTAFWAIPALLGLSLVLSGAPLYWRSRPLPLLAGWALIAAGWLQYYSTSSPSLADALDAGGSLIGILLSITVFVLCVRTAERMTPQEPETEGLDEKERKYVASVLRRHLEVDDEP
;
A
#
# COMPACT_ATOMS: atom_id res chain seq x y z
N MET A 1 4.33 28.67 13.20
CA MET A 1 4.94 27.32 13.14
C MET A 1 6.35 27.49 12.61
N SER A 2 7.32 26.73 13.12
CA SER A 2 8.69 26.80 12.59
C SER A 2 8.73 26.25 11.16
N LEU A 3 9.70 26.69 10.36
CA LEU A 3 9.90 26.17 9.00
C LEU A 3 10.13 24.65 9.03
N TRP A 4 10.88 24.16 10.01
CA TRP A 4 11.19 22.74 10.20
C TRP A 4 9.99 21.89 10.61
N ALA A 5 9.11 22.40 11.48
CA ALA A 5 7.85 21.73 11.78
C ALA A 5 6.97 21.63 10.52
N THR A 6 6.93 22.69 9.73
CA THR A 6 6.15 22.74 8.48
C THR A 6 6.68 21.73 7.45
N GLN A 7 8.00 21.57 7.36
CA GLN A 7 8.64 20.58 6.50
C GLN A 7 8.20 19.14 6.84
N VAL A 8 8.13 18.78 8.13
CA VAL A 8 7.71 17.43 8.56
C VAL A 8 6.29 17.15 8.13
N TRP A 9 5.34 18.06 8.41
CA TRP A 9 3.94 17.87 8.04
C TRP A 9 3.71 17.92 6.52
N LEU A 10 4.46 18.75 5.80
CA LEU A 10 4.41 18.82 4.35
C LEU A 10 4.95 17.53 3.71
N GLY A 11 6.09 17.02 4.20
CA GLY A 11 6.65 15.74 3.76
C GLY A 11 5.68 14.58 4.00
N LEU A 12 5.09 14.50 5.19
CA LEU A 12 4.06 13.51 5.53
C LEU A 12 2.84 13.61 4.59
N SER A 13 2.37 14.83 4.33
CA SER A 13 1.22 15.07 3.44
C SER A 13 1.50 14.61 2.02
N ILE A 14 2.68 14.93 1.48
CA ILE A 14 3.12 14.47 0.15
C ILE A 14 3.24 12.94 0.11
N ALA A 15 3.76 12.32 1.18
CA ALA A 15 3.87 10.87 1.26
C ALA A 15 2.48 10.20 1.17
N VAL A 16 1.50 10.70 1.93
CA VAL A 16 0.11 10.20 1.91
C VAL A 16 -0.53 10.42 0.54
N ILE A 17 -0.30 11.58 -0.10
CA ILE A 17 -0.79 11.85 -1.46
C ILE A 17 -0.19 10.83 -2.44
N GLY A 18 1.11 10.57 -2.40
CA GLY A 18 1.76 9.59 -3.27
C GLY A 18 1.21 8.17 -3.12
N ILE A 19 0.99 7.73 -1.88
CA ILE A 19 0.37 6.42 -1.57
C ILE A 19 -1.07 6.37 -2.10
N SER A 20 -1.83 7.45 -1.94
CA SER A 20 -3.20 7.54 -2.43
C SER A 20 -3.23 7.51 -3.97
N MET A 21 -2.31 8.21 -4.62
CA MET A 21 -2.17 8.24 -6.09
C MET A 21 -1.86 6.87 -6.68
N HIS A 22 -1.17 6.00 -5.92
CA HIS A 22 -0.88 4.63 -6.37
C HIS A 22 -2.16 3.79 -6.56
N ARG A 23 -3.28 4.19 -5.95
CA ARG A 23 -4.59 3.52 -6.07
C ARG A 23 -5.58 4.25 -6.98
N THR A 24 -5.27 5.47 -7.44
CA THR A 24 -6.14 6.22 -8.35
C THR A 24 -5.80 5.91 -9.81
N GLY A 25 -6.78 5.41 -10.55
CA GLY A 25 -6.69 5.15 -11.99
C GLY A 25 -7.41 3.87 -12.39
N PRO A 26 -7.82 3.73 -13.67
CA PRO A 26 -8.46 2.52 -14.18
C PRO A 26 -7.56 1.30 -13.95
N ALA A 27 -8.17 0.18 -13.55
CA ALA A 27 -7.46 -1.05 -13.14
C ALA A 27 -6.41 -1.55 -14.15
N PHE A 28 -6.59 -1.21 -15.43
CA PHE A 28 -5.74 -1.63 -16.54
C PHE A 28 -4.52 -0.73 -16.81
N ARG A 29 -4.48 0.50 -16.28
CA ARG A 29 -3.31 1.41 -16.36
C ARG A 29 -3.22 2.29 -15.11
N ARG A 30 -2.51 1.79 -14.10
CA ARG A 30 -2.13 2.61 -12.94
C ARG A 30 -0.98 3.53 -13.34
N HIS A 31 -1.09 4.81 -13.02
CA HIS A 31 -0.04 5.77 -13.30
C HIS A 31 1.15 5.53 -12.35
N PRO A 32 2.40 5.43 -12.85
CA PRO A 32 3.55 5.01 -12.03
C PRO A 32 4.04 6.09 -11.06
N PHE A 33 3.45 7.29 -11.07
CA PHE A 33 3.93 8.42 -10.28
C PHE A 33 3.59 8.36 -8.79
N GLY A 34 2.70 7.47 -8.33
CA GLY A 34 2.38 7.37 -6.90
C GLY A 34 3.61 7.05 -6.03
N THR A 35 4.40 6.06 -6.45
CA THR A 35 5.62 5.63 -5.73
C THR A 35 6.69 6.73 -5.63
N PRO A 36 7.12 7.40 -6.72
CA PRO A 36 8.12 8.46 -6.61
C PRO A 36 7.63 9.66 -5.80
N VAL A 37 6.33 10.01 -5.86
CA VAL A 37 5.76 11.08 -5.02
C VAL A 37 5.78 10.67 -3.55
N ALA A 38 5.44 9.42 -3.22
CA ALA A 38 5.49 8.93 -1.85
C ALA A 38 6.91 8.97 -1.28
N LEU A 39 7.90 8.51 -2.06
CA LEU A 39 9.32 8.53 -1.69
C LEU A 39 9.85 9.96 -1.53
N LEU A 40 9.41 10.89 -2.40
CA LEU A 40 9.78 12.30 -2.28
C LEU A 40 9.21 12.91 -0.98
N GLY A 41 7.98 12.59 -0.61
CA GLY A 41 7.40 13.03 0.66
C GLY A 41 8.17 12.51 1.87
N LEU A 42 8.55 11.23 1.88
CA LEU A 42 9.41 10.65 2.92
C LEU A 42 10.80 11.30 2.94
N ALA A 43 11.41 11.56 1.78
CA ALA A 43 12.69 12.23 1.70
C ALA A 43 12.62 13.65 2.29
N VAL A 44 11.58 14.42 1.95
CA VAL A 44 11.35 15.76 2.51
C VAL A 44 11.14 15.70 4.02
N MET A 45 10.47 14.67 4.54
CA MET A 45 10.23 14.51 5.97
C MET A 45 11.51 14.13 6.74
N LEU A 46 12.33 13.24 6.18
CA LEU A 46 13.47 12.61 6.88
C LEU A 46 14.79 13.34 6.66
N ILE A 47 15.05 13.84 5.44
CA ILE A 47 16.30 14.54 5.10
C ILE A 47 16.17 16.00 5.54
N ARG A 48 16.90 16.36 6.59
CA ARG A 48 16.82 17.68 7.23
C ARG A 48 18.20 18.22 7.54
N VAL A 49 18.31 19.55 7.54
CA VAL A 49 19.54 20.27 7.91
C VAL A 49 19.55 20.60 9.40
N GLU A 50 18.37 20.76 10.02
CA GLU A 50 18.21 21.12 11.42
C GLU A 50 17.14 20.22 12.08
N GLU A 51 17.27 19.98 13.38
CA GLU A 51 16.29 19.20 14.14
C GLU A 51 15.01 20.04 14.35
N PRO A 52 13.82 19.50 14.04
CA PRO A 52 12.58 20.23 14.25
C PRO A 52 12.29 20.35 15.76
N PRO A 53 11.46 21.31 16.17
CA PRO A 53 10.99 21.38 17.54
C PRO A 53 10.15 20.15 17.92
N SER A 54 10.01 19.90 19.21
CA SER A 54 9.00 18.98 19.73
C SER A 54 7.60 19.56 19.50
N PRO A 55 6.61 18.77 19.03
CA PRO A 55 6.58 17.29 18.98
C PRO A 55 7.06 16.66 17.66
N GLU A 56 7.35 17.43 16.61
CA GLU A 56 7.71 16.88 15.29
C GLU A 56 9.02 16.07 15.29
N SER A 57 9.94 16.39 16.21
CA SER A 57 11.15 15.59 16.43
C SER A 57 10.86 14.16 16.88
N GLU A 58 9.84 13.96 17.72
CA GLU A 58 9.38 12.64 18.19
C GLU A 58 8.77 11.85 17.04
N VAL A 59 7.99 12.52 16.17
CA VAL A 59 7.38 11.87 15.00
C VAL A 59 8.47 11.36 14.04
N VAL A 60 9.52 12.14 13.82
CA VAL A 60 10.58 11.72 12.90
C VAL A 60 11.51 10.67 13.53
N SER A 61 11.85 10.78 14.81
CA SER A 61 12.61 9.70 15.48
C SER A 61 11.83 8.39 15.46
N ALA A 62 10.54 8.41 15.80
CA ALA A 62 9.67 7.24 15.69
C ALA A 62 9.61 6.68 14.26
N ALA A 63 9.57 7.53 13.23
CA ALA A 63 9.58 7.10 11.84
C ALA A 63 10.91 6.42 11.43
N VAL A 64 12.04 6.96 11.88
CA VAL A 64 13.38 6.39 11.63
C VAL A 64 13.54 5.07 12.37
N ASP A 65 13.19 5.01 13.65
CA ASP A 65 13.25 3.79 14.47
C ASP A 65 12.36 2.69 13.89
N THR A 66 11.19 3.07 13.39
CA THR A 66 10.28 2.13 12.70
C THR A 66 10.88 1.62 11.39
N ALA A 67 11.56 2.48 10.62
CA ALA A 67 12.12 2.11 9.33
C ALA A 67 13.16 0.98 9.43
N PHE A 68 13.96 0.94 10.51
CA PHE A 68 14.99 -0.08 10.71
C PHE A 68 14.43 -1.50 10.65
N TRP A 69 13.31 -1.77 11.34
CA TRP A 69 12.69 -3.10 11.33
C TRP A 69 11.61 -3.26 10.25
N ALA A 70 10.92 -2.18 9.86
CA ALA A 70 9.83 -2.25 8.89
C ALA A 70 10.33 -2.49 7.45
N ILE A 71 11.46 -1.90 7.04
CA ILE A 71 12.04 -2.11 5.71
C ILE A 71 12.36 -3.60 5.45
N PRO A 72 13.15 -4.30 6.29
CA PRO A 72 13.44 -5.71 6.07
C PRO A 72 12.16 -6.55 6.14
N ALA A 73 11.21 -6.24 7.02
CA ALA A 73 9.93 -6.96 7.09
C ALA A 73 9.10 -6.82 5.80
N LEU A 74 8.99 -5.61 5.23
CA LEU A 74 8.27 -5.36 3.98
C LEU A 74 8.94 -6.02 2.77
N LEU A 75 10.27 -5.95 2.68
CA LEU A 75 11.04 -6.67 1.66
C LEU A 75 10.85 -8.18 1.80
N GLY A 76 10.86 -8.69 3.03
CA GLY A 76 10.60 -10.09 3.33
C GLY A 76 9.21 -10.53 2.89
N LEU A 77 8.18 -9.73 3.20
CA LEU A 77 6.80 -9.98 2.75
C LEU A 77 6.69 -10.01 1.23
N SER A 78 7.31 -9.05 0.54
CA SER A 78 7.34 -9.01 -0.93
C SER A 78 7.95 -10.30 -1.52
N LEU A 79 9.06 -10.77 -0.94
CA LEU A 79 9.69 -12.01 -1.36
C LEU A 79 8.81 -13.24 -1.09
N VAL A 80 8.17 -13.32 0.08
CA VAL A 80 7.22 -14.40 0.40
C VAL A 80 6.07 -14.42 -0.62
N LEU A 81 5.47 -13.27 -0.92
CA LEU A 81 4.39 -13.16 -1.89
C LEU A 81 4.84 -13.56 -3.31
N SER A 82 6.05 -13.16 -3.70
CA SER A 82 6.62 -13.54 -5.01
C SER A 82 6.97 -15.03 -5.12
N GLY A 83 7.24 -15.68 -3.98
CA GLY A 83 7.60 -17.09 -3.91
C GLY A 83 6.42 -18.03 -3.66
N ALA A 84 5.29 -17.49 -3.21
CA ALA A 84 4.08 -18.24 -2.89
C ALA A 84 3.47 -18.90 -4.14
N PRO A 85 2.91 -20.12 -4.01
CA PRO A 85 2.32 -20.84 -5.13
C PRO A 85 0.94 -20.27 -5.50
N LEU A 86 0.90 -19.19 -6.28
CA LEU A 86 -0.38 -18.65 -6.78
C LEU A 86 -0.99 -19.51 -7.91
N TYR A 87 -0.15 -20.24 -8.64
CA TYR A 87 -0.55 -21.15 -9.73
C TYR A 87 0.37 -22.38 -9.75
N TRP A 88 0.34 -23.16 -8.66
CA TRP A 88 0.98 -24.48 -8.54
C TRP A 88 2.52 -24.55 -8.54
N ARG A 89 3.25 -23.47 -8.88
CA ARG A 89 4.72 -23.44 -8.86
C ARG A 89 5.25 -22.52 -7.75
N SER A 90 5.66 -23.11 -6.63
CA SER A 90 6.36 -22.39 -5.57
C SER A 90 7.81 -22.13 -5.95
N ARG A 91 8.35 -20.98 -5.55
CA ARG A 91 9.79 -20.70 -5.61
C ARG A 91 10.35 -20.73 -4.19
N PRO A 92 11.06 -21.80 -3.77
CA PRO A 92 11.46 -21.99 -2.37
C PRO A 92 12.53 -20.98 -1.92
N LEU A 93 13.42 -20.55 -2.82
CA LEU A 93 14.46 -19.57 -2.51
C LEU A 93 13.91 -18.21 -2.04
N PRO A 94 13.02 -17.53 -2.79
CA PRO A 94 12.43 -16.27 -2.31
C PRO A 94 11.55 -16.47 -1.08
N LEU A 95 10.91 -17.64 -0.90
CA LEU A 95 10.18 -17.96 0.34
C LEU A 95 11.12 -17.97 1.56
N LEU A 96 12.23 -18.72 1.50
CA LEU A 96 13.19 -18.81 2.60
C LEU A 96 13.84 -17.45 2.89
N ALA A 97 14.27 -16.73 1.85
CA ALA A 97 14.84 -15.39 1.99
C ALA A 97 13.82 -14.40 2.58
N GLY A 98 12.56 -14.49 2.17
CA GLY A 98 11.48 -13.65 2.67
C GLY A 98 11.21 -13.87 4.16
N TRP A 99 11.12 -15.13 4.59
CA TRP A 99 10.98 -15.49 5.99
C TRP A 99 12.19 -15.09 6.83
N ALA A 100 13.41 -15.25 6.30
CA ALA A 100 14.63 -14.81 6.99
C ALA A 100 14.64 -13.29 7.23
N LEU A 101 14.20 -12.49 6.25
CA LEU A 101 14.09 -11.04 6.39
C LEU A 101 13.00 -10.62 7.37
N ILE A 102 11.85 -11.30 7.38
CA ILE A 102 10.81 -11.07 8.39
C ILE A 102 11.35 -11.37 9.80
N ALA A 103 12.05 -12.49 9.98
CA ALA A 103 12.68 -12.84 11.25
C ALA A 103 13.73 -11.81 11.68
N ALA A 104 14.55 -11.31 10.75
CA ALA A 104 15.52 -10.26 11.01
C ALA A 104 14.86 -8.94 11.47
N GLY A 105 13.74 -8.55 10.83
CA GLY A 105 12.95 -7.39 11.26
C GLY A 105 12.42 -7.55 12.69
N TRP A 106 11.87 -8.71 13.03
CA TRP A 106 11.43 -8.99 14.40
C TRP A 106 12.57 -8.98 15.42
N LEU A 107 13.72 -9.56 15.08
CA LEU A 107 14.89 -9.54 15.96
C LEU A 107 15.36 -8.11 16.25
N GLN A 108 15.41 -7.26 15.23
CA GLN A 108 15.75 -5.85 15.40
C GLN A 108 14.74 -5.09 16.26
N TYR A 109 13.44 -5.33 16.05
CA TYR A 109 12.40 -4.75 16.88
C TYR A 109 12.57 -5.13 18.36
N TYR A 110 12.75 -6.43 18.65
CA TYR A 110 12.93 -6.89 20.03
C TYR A 110 14.25 -6.41 20.66
N SER A 111 15.33 -6.30 19.89
CA SER A 111 16.61 -5.83 20.41
C SER A 111 16.60 -4.36 20.80
N THR A 112 15.79 -3.54 20.12
CA THR A 112 15.77 -2.09 20.31
C THR A 112 14.68 -1.66 21.28
N SER A 113 13.50 -2.29 21.24
CA SER A 113 12.32 -1.79 21.96
C SER A 113 12.09 -2.42 23.32
N SER A 114 12.72 -3.56 23.66
CA SER A 114 12.55 -4.29 24.94
C SER A 114 11.15 -4.15 25.55
N PRO A 115 10.08 -4.56 24.83
CA PRO A 115 8.72 -4.13 25.14
C PRO A 115 8.26 -4.63 26.52
N SER A 116 7.75 -3.70 27.32
CA SER A 116 7.15 -3.99 28.62
C SER A 116 5.64 -4.27 28.51
N LEU A 117 5.04 -4.76 29.60
CA LEU A 117 3.59 -4.99 29.66
C LEU A 117 2.79 -3.68 29.58
N ALA A 118 3.37 -2.55 30.00
CA ALA A 118 2.76 -1.22 29.83
C ALA A 118 2.72 -0.80 28.35
N ASP A 119 3.82 -1.02 27.61
CA ASP A 119 3.88 -0.73 26.18
C ASP A 119 2.86 -1.57 25.38
N ALA A 120 2.59 -2.80 25.82
CA ALA A 120 1.56 -3.65 25.24
C ALA A 120 0.14 -3.10 25.46
N LEU A 121 -0.13 -2.47 26.61
CA LEU A 121 -1.42 -1.82 26.90
C LEU A 121 -1.59 -0.52 26.11
N ASP A 122 -0.52 0.28 25.99
CA ASP A 122 -0.52 1.50 25.17
C ASP A 122 -0.68 1.18 23.67
N ALA A 123 -0.04 0.11 23.19
CA ALA A 123 -0.29 -0.45 21.86
C ALA A 123 -1.75 -0.89 21.70
N GLY A 124 -2.34 -1.48 22.74
CA GLY A 124 -3.76 -1.82 22.83
C GLY A 124 -4.68 -0.60 22.66
N GLY A 125 -4.36 0.51 23.32
CA GLY A 125 -5.08 1.78 23.16
C GLY A 125 -4.95 2.34 21.73
N SER A 126 -3.75 2.27 21.17
CA SER A 126 -3.48 2.71 19.79
C SER A 126 -4.26 1.90 18.75
N LEU A 127 -4.45 0.59 18.98
CA LEU A 127 -5.27 -0.28 18.13
C LEU A 127 -6.73 0.19 18.05
N ILE A 128 -7.30 0.69 19.16
CA ILE A 128 -8.65 1.24 19.16
C ILE A 128 -8.73 2.47 18.25
N GLY A 129 -7.73 3.36 18.33
CA GLY A 129 -7.63 4.53 17.46
C GLY A 129 -7.53 4.15 15.97
N ILE A 130 -6.72 3.13 15.65
CA ILE A 130 -6.60 2.59 14.29
C ILE A 130 -7.93 2.04 13.80
N LEU A 131 -8.61 1.21 14.60
CA LEU A 131 -9.92 0.64 14.26
C LEU A 131 -10.98 1.72 14.04
N LEU A 132 -10.97 2.77 14.87
CA LEU A 132 -11.88 3.90 14.74
C LEU A 132 -11.60 4.68 13.45
N SER A 133 -10.32 4.94 13.13
CA SER A 133 -9.93 5.60 11.88
C SER A 133 -10.37 4.79 10.64
N ILE A 134 -10.15 3.48 10.64
CA ILE A 134 -10.63 2.58 9.57
C ILE A 134 -12.15 2.65 9.46
N THR A 135 -12.87 2.65 10.58
CA THR A 135 -14.34 2.74 10.60
C THR A 135 -14.82 4.04 9.97
N VAL A 136 -14.21 5.17 10.33
CA VAL A 136 -14.51 6.49 9.74
C VAL A 136 -14.21 6.48 8.24
N PHE A 137 -13.07 5.92 7.82
CA PHE A 137 -12.72 5.81 6.41
C PHE A 137 -13.75 5.00 5.61
N VAL A 138 -14.17 3.84 6.13
CA VAL A 138 -15.21 3.00 5.51
C VAL A 138 -16.55 3.75 5.41
N LEU A 139 -16.92 4.50 6.45
CA LEU A 139 -18.13 5.33 6.43
C LEU A 139 -18.05 6.43 5.35
N CYS A 140 -16.89 7.09 5.22
CA CYS A 140 -16.65 8.08 4.18
C CYS A 140 -16.76 7.47 2.77
N VAL A 141 -16.09 6.33 2.52
CA VAL A 141 -16.17 5.62 1.24
C VAL A 141 -17.61 5.25 0.93
N ARG A 142 -18.33 4.63 1.88
CA ARG A 142 -19.72 4.25 1.71
C ARG A 142 -20.64 5.44 1.43
N THR A 143 -20.35 6.59 2.03
CA THR A 143 -21.11 7.82 1.79
C THR A 143 -20.82 8.37 0.40
N ALA A 144 -19.56 8.38 -0.03
CA ALA A 144 -19.15 8.82 -1.36
C ALA A 144 -19.74 7.94 -2.47
N GLU A 145 -19.71 6.62 -2.30
CA GLU A 145 -20.33 5.67 -3.22
C GLU A 145 -21.83 5.88 -3.33
N ARG A 146 -22.53 6.14 -2.21
CA ARG A 146 -23.98 6.45 -2.22
C ARG A 146 -24.32 7.75 -2.94
N MET A 147 -23.40 8.72 -2.96
CA MET A 147 -23.60 10.01 -3.63
C MET A 147 -23.23 9.95 -5.12
N THR A 148 -22.45 8.96 -5.53
CA THR A 148 -22.07 8.79 -6.93
C THR A 148 -23.25 8.15 -7.67
N PRO A 149 -23.79 8.81 -8.71
CA PRO A 149 -24.84 8.21 -9.54
C PRO A 149 -24.34 6.87 -10.09
N GLN A 150 -25.17 5.82 -9.99
CA GLN A 150 -24.86 4.57 -10.66
C GLN A 150 -24.80 4.85 -12.17
N GLU A 151 -23.70 4.47 -12.82
CA GLU A 151 -23.67 4.45 -14.27
C GLU A 151 -24.83 3.59 -14.77
N PRO A 152 -25.58 4.04 -15.79
CA PRO A 152 -26.66 3.23 -16.34
C PRO A 152 -26.10 1.87 -16.74
N GLU A 153 -26.87 0.80 -16.47
CA GLU A 153 -26.50 -0.52 -16.94
C GLU A 153 -26.14 -0.44 -18.42
N THR A 154 -24.95 -0.94 -18.76
CA THR A 154 -24.50 -0.95 -20.15
C THR A 154 -25.54 -1.72 -20.95
N GLU A 155 -26.11 -1.07 -21.98
CA GLU A 155 -27.06 -1.73 -22.86
C GLU A 155 -26.43 -3.03 -23.41
N GLY A 156 -27.26 -4.07 -23.50
CA GLY A 156 -26.82 -5.33 -24.10
C GLY A 156 -26.36 -5.10 -25.54
N LEU A 157 -25.50 -6.00 -26.02
CA LEU A 157 -24.97 -5.97 -27.39
C LEU A 157 -26.11 -5.79 -28.41
N ASP A 158 -26.02 -4.77 -29.24
CA ASP A 158 -26.92 -4.62 -30.39
C ASP A 158 -26.75 -5.83 -31.32
N GLU A 159 -27.76 -6.12 -32.15
CA GLU A 159 -27.74 -7.26 -33.06
C GLU A 159 -26.55 -7.22 -34.02
N LYS A 160 -26.08 -6.02 -34.38
CA LYS A 160 -24.85 -5.83 -35.17
C LYS A 160 -23.60 -6.21 -34.39
N GLU A 161 -23.49 -5.75 -33.16
CA GLU A 161 -22.35 -6.03 -32.28
C GLU A 161 -22.30 -7.51 -31.91
N ARG A 162 -23.45 -8.11 -31.61
CA ARG A 162 -23.59 -9.55 -31.36
C ARG A 162 -23.14 -10.38 -32.56
N LYS A 163 -23.55 -10.02 -33.79
CA LYS A 163 -23.08 -10.69 -35.01
C LYS A 163 -21.58 -10.50 -35.23
N TYR A 164 -21.05 -9.32 -34.96
CA TYR A 164 -19.63 -9.03 -35.06
C TYR A 164 -18.82 -9.85 -34.05
N VAL A 165 -19.17 -9.81 -32.77
CA VAL A 165 -18.53 -10.59 -31.70
C VAL A 165 -18.62 -12.08 -31.96
N ALA A 166 -19.79 -12.59 -32.40
CA ALA A 166 -19.94 -13.98 -32.81
C ALA A 166 -19.03 -14.37 -33.97
N SER A 167 -18.84 -13.48 -34.96
CA SER A 167 -17.93 -13.72 -36.08
C SER A 167 -16.46 -13.74 -35.65
N VAL A 168 -16.08 -12.86 -34.71
CA VAL A 168 -14.73 -12.80 -34.15
C VAL A 168 -14.43 -14.05 -33.31
N LEU A 169 -15.34 -14.42 -32.41
CA LEU A 169 -15.22 -15.63 -31.58
C LEU A 169 -15.11 -16.88 -32.46
N ARG A 170 -16.00 -17.01 -33.46
CA ARG A 170 -15.99 -18.14 -34.38
C ARG A 170 -14.68 -18.24 -35.16
N ARG A 171 -14.14 -17.11 -35.63
CA ARG A 171 -12.84 -17.07 -36.32
C ARG A 171 -11.67 -17.48 -35.42
N HIS A 172 -11.70 -17.17 -34.12
CA HIS A 172 -10.58 -17.50 -33.23
C HIS A 172 -10.72 -18.88 -32.58
N LEU A 173 -11.94 -19.40 -32.44
CA LEU A 173 -12.20 -20.74 -31.90
C LEU A 173 -12.14 -21.83 -32.97
N GLU A 174 -12.52 -21.56 -34.23
CA GLU A 174 -12.36 -22.52 -35.34
C GLU A 174 -10.89 -22.66 -35.82
N VAL A 175 -9.97 -21.81 -35.34
CA VAL A 175 -8.53 -21.89 -35.68
C VAL A 175 -7.77 -22.90 -34.81
N ASP A 176 -8.38 -23.43 -33.74
CA ASP A 176 -7.79 -24.52 -32.93
C ASP A 176 -8.11 -25.93 -33.47
N ASP A 177 -8.79 -26.05 -34.61
CA ASP A 177 -9.19 -27.34 -35.23
C ASP A 177 -8.37 -27.74 -36.47
N GLU A 178 -7.14 -27.22 -36.65
CA GLU A 178 -6.16 -27.83 -37.58
C GLU A 178 -5.08 -28.61 -36.80
N PRO A 179 -4.84 -29.91 -37.14
CA PRO A 179 -3.89 -30.79 -36.46
C PRO A 179 -2.41 -30.45 -36.69
#